data_AF-A0A7L5DMG7-F1
#
_entry.id   AF-A0A7L5DMG7-F1
#
_cell.length_a   1.000
_cell.length_b   1.000
_cell.length_c   1.000
_cell.angle_alpha   90.00
_cell.angle_beta   90.00
_cell.angle_gamma   90.00
#
_symmetry.space_group_name_H-M   'P 1'
#
loop_
_entity.id
_entity.type
_entity.pdbx_description
1 polymer ?
#
loop_
_entity_poly.entity_id
_entity_poly.type
_entity_poly.pdbx_seq_one_letter_code
_entity_poly.pdbx_strand_id
1 'polypeptide(L)'
;MITFSQLGTLPWGRLGNQLFCVAATIGIAHRNGQPFTLPPWSYSRFFANPLPTGQVPGARPYEQPSFAYQPVDLPTGDWDLRGSFQSERFFADAADQVRHYFTPAPELSADLQTRYGALLAQQPVSLHVRRGDYVRQRAAFPPQPLAYYQTAIRKFPNDTRFLVFSDDIAWCRHQFTGDQFTFVEGESDIADLFLMSLCRHHILSNSSFSWWGAWLNPSPDKLVYCPAYWFGPATSPRPQHYARDLYATGFIPLMPDDVDPRRKAITYVLAYPVYSLYMSALKIGVRVFRRLGLYPAPPR
;
A
#
# COMPACT_ATOMS: atom_id res chain seq x y z
N MET A 1 4.20 7.82 -27.74
CA MET A 1 5.08 7.06 -26.82
C MET A 1 4.83 7.57 -25.41
N ILE A 2 4.64 6.69 -24.43
CA ILE A 2 4.45 7.09 -23.02
C ILE A 2 5.75 6.86 -22.25
N THR A 3 6.13 7.81 -21.39
CA THR A 3 7.33 7.73 -20.56
C THR A 3 7.09 8.27 -19.15
N PHE A 4 8.06 8.05 -18.27
CA PHE A 4 8.17 8.69 -16.97
C PHE A 4 9.60 9.22 -16.86
N SER A 5 9.84 10.41 -17.41
CA SER A 5 11.19 10.97 -17.62
C SER A 5 11.95 11.23 -16.32
N GLN A 6 11.22 11.37 -15.21
CA GLN A 6 11.75 11.63 -13.87
C GLN A 6 11.97 10.35 -13.04
N LEU A 7 11.95 9.16 -13.67
CA LEU A 7 12.19 7.91 -12.97
C LEU A 7 13.60 7.92 -12.34
N GLY A 8 13.67 7.59 -11.04
CA GLY A 8 14.92 7.59 -10.29
C GLY A 8 15.38 8.96 -9.78
N THR A 9 14.63 10.04 -10.04
CA THR A 9 14.92 11.37 -9.51
C THR A 9 13.96 11.73 -8.36
N LEU A 10 14.38 12.68 -7.50
CA LEU A 10 13.49 13.28 -6.51
C LEU A 10 12.40 14.11 -7.23
N PRO A 11 11.15 14.15 -6.72
CA PRO A 11 10.68 13.65 -5.42
C PRO A 11 10.12 12.22 -5.44
N TRP A 12 10.29 11.45 -6.51
CA TRP A 12 9.57 10.17 -6.73
C TRP A 12 10.05 9.00 -5.88
N GLY A 13 10.83 9.27 -4.83
CA GLY A 13 11.10 8.38 -3.71
C GLY A 13 12.09 7.25 -4.01
N ARG A 14 12.07 6.25 -3.13
CA ARG A 14 12.94 5.05 -3.18
C ARG A 14 12.28 3.95 -4.02
N LEU A 15 12.94 2.81 -4.15
CA LEU A 15 12.55 1.64 -4.94
C LEU A 15 11.02 1.39 -5.02
N GLY A 16 10.33 1.29 -3.87
CA GLY A 16 8.88 1.01 -3.86
C GLY A 16 8.00 2.03 -4.61
N ASN A 17 8.37 3.31 -4.59
CA ASN A 17 7.65 4.34 -5.35
C ASN A 17 8.02 4.30 -6.84
N GLN A 18 9.30 4.03 -7.13
CA GLN A 18 9.80 3.92 -8.51
C GLN A 18 9.14 2.73 -9.23
N LEU A 19 8.91 1.61 -8.54
CA LEU A 19 8.17 0.47 -9.08
C LEU A 19 6.73 0.84 -9.49
N PHE A 20 6.05 1.69 -8.71
CA PHE A 20 4.74 2.23 -9.12
C PHE A 20 4.83 3.10 -10.37
N CYS A 21 5.86 3.94 -10.49
CA CYS A 21 6.07 4.77 -11.69
C CYS A 21 6.25 3.89 -12.94
N VAL A 22 7.06 2.84 -12.83
CA VAL A 22 7.30 1.88 -13.92
C VAL A 22 6.01 1.11 -14.25
N ALA A 23 5.34 0.53 -13.24
CA ALA A 23 4.13 -0.26 -13.44
C ALA A 23 2.99 0.57 -14.03
N ALA A 24 2.78 1.79 -13.53
CA ALA A 24 1.78 2.71 -14.08
C ALA A 24 2.09 3.11 -15.53
N THR A 25 3.37 3.33 -15.87
CA THR A 25 3.79 3.60 -17.25
C THR A 25 3.41 2.44 -18.17
N ILE A 26 3.71 1.20 -17.76
CA ILE A 26 3.35 -0.02 -18.51
C ILE A 26 1.82 -0.11 -18.67
N GLY A 27 1.08 0.00 -17.58
CA GLY A 27 -0.37 -0.15 -17.57
C GLY A 27 -1.13 0.93 -18.33
N ILE A 28 -0.73 2.19 -18.17
CA ILE A 28 -1.33 3.31 -18.91
C ILE A 28 -1.02 3.19 -20.40
N ALA A 29 0.21 2.79 -20.77
CA ALA A 29 0.56 2.58 -22.16
C ALA A 29 -0.20 1.42 -22.80
N HIS A 30 -0.31 0.30 -22.09
CA HIS A 30 -1.14 -0.84 -22.48
C HIS A 30 -2.60 -0.41 -22.75
N ARG A 31 -3.23 0.27 -21.79
CA ARG A 31 -4.63 0.69 -21.88
C ARG A 31 -4.91 1.67 -23.03
N ASN A 32 -3.95 2.55 -23.31
CA ASN A 32 -4.07 3.54 -24.37
C ASN A 32 -3.58 3.03 -25.74
N GLY A 33 -3.16 1.76 -25.84
CA GLY A 33 -2.68 1.17 -27.09
C GLY A 33 -1.41 1.84 -27.64
N GLN A 34 -0.56 2.37 -26.76
CA GLN A 34 0.66 3.10 -27.13
C GLN A 34 1.91 2.39 -26.61
N PRO A 35 3.06 2.49 -27.31
CA PRO A 35 4.32 1.99 -26.78
C PRO A 35 4.80 2.85 -25.61
N PHE A 36 5.67 2.28 -24.77
CA PHE A 36 6.34 3.00 -23.69
C PHE A 36 7.86 2.86 -23.74
N THR A 37 8.54 3.83 -23.14
CA THR A 37 9.99 3.79 -22.88
C THR A 37 10.30 4.52 -21.57
N LEU A 38 11.36 4.12 -20.89
CA LEU A 38 11.79 4.70 -19.61
C LEU A 38 13.24 5.18 -19.71
N PRO A 39 13.64 6.19 -18.92
CA PRO A 39 15.04 6.55 -18.83
C PRO A 39 15.87 5.41 -18.20
N PRO A 40 17.20 5.41 -18.37
CA PRO A 40 18.08 4.46 -17.69
C PRO A 40 17.81 4.44 -16.18
N TRP A 41 17.58 3.25 -15.64
CA TRP A 41 17.17 3.06 -14.25
C TRP A 41 18.17 2.20 -13.50
N SER A 42 18.63 2.67 -12.33
CA SER A 42 19.71 2.04 -11.57
C SER A 42 19.40 0.62 -11.10
N TYR A 43 18.11 0.29 -10.93
CA TYR A 43 17.70 -1.04 -10.51
C TYR A 43 17.52 -2.02 -11.67
N SER A 44 17.54 -1.59 -12.94
CA SER A 44 17.28 -2.46 -14.09
C SER A 44 18.16 -3.72 -14.12
N ARG A 45 19.40 -3.63 -13.64
CA ARG A 45 20.35 -4.76 -13.57
C ARG A 45 19.92 -5.91 -12.64
N PHE A 46 18.96 -5.69 -11.75
CA PHE A 46 18.47 -6.69 -10.80
C PHE A 46 17.23 -7.44 -11.30
N PHE A 47 16.76 -7.10 -12.51
CA PHE A 47 15.63 -7.75 -13.16
C PHE A 47 16.11 -8.54 -14.38
N ALA A 48 15.53 -9.71 -14.60
CA ALA A 48 15.90 -10.59 -15.71
C ALA A 48 15.51 -10.01 -17.07
N ASN A 49 14.38 -9.29 -17.14
CA ASN A 49 13.81 -8.80 -18.38
C ASN A 49 14.04 -7.28 -18.51
N PRO A 50 14.80 -6.83 -19.53
CA PRO A 50 15.14 -5.42 -19.66
C PRO A 50 13.91 -4.58 -20.06
N LEU A 51 13.72 -3.45 -19.39
CA LEU A 51 12.72 -2.45 -19.77
C LEU A 51 13.13 -1.73 -21.07
N PRO A 52 12.17 -1.39 -21.96
CA PRO A 52 12.41 -0.47 -23.06
C PRO A 52 13.02 0.84 -22.53
N THR A 53 14.23 1.15 -22.99
CA THR A 53 15.02 2.27 -22.47
C THR A 53 15.23 3.32 -23.55
N GLY A 54 14.95 4.59 -23.23
CA GLY A 54 15.03 5.69 -24.18
C GLY A 54 14.53 7.01 -23.59
N GLN A 55 14.71 8.08 -24.35
CA GLN A 55 14.20 9.41 -24.02
C GLN A 55 13.09 9.80 -25.00
N VAL A 56 12.15 10.61 -24.55
CA VAL A 56 11.09 11.18 -25.38
C VAL A 56 11.11 12.70 -25.25
N PRO A 57 12.06 13.40 -25.91
CA PRO A 57 12.16 14.85 -25.82
C PRO A 57 10.89 15.54 -26.31
N GLY A 58 10.41 16.53 -25.55
CA GLY A 58 9.20 17.28 -25.92
C GLY A 58 7.88 16.55 -25.64
N ALA A 59 7.90 15.40 -24.95
CA ALA A 59 6.69 14.73 -24.49
C ALA A 59 5.82 15.66 -23.63
N ARG A 60 4.50 15.62 -23.84
CA ARG A 60 3.53 16.46 -23.13
C ARG A 60 3.39 15.96 -21.69
N PRO A 61 3.45 16.84 -20.67
CA PRO A 61 3.30 16.39 -19.29
C PRO A 61 1.86 15.95 -19.02
N TYR A 62 1.71 14.84 -18.30
CA TYR A 62 0.46 14.45 -17.66
C TYR A 62 0.68 14.38 -16.14
N GLU A 63 0.14 15.36 -15.43
CA GLU A 63 0.20 15.44 -13.96
C GLU A 63 -0.96 14.65 -13.35
N GLN A 64 -0.66 13.72 -12.43
CA GLN A 64 -1.66 12.96 -11.70
C GLN A 64 -2.55 13.95 -10.90
N PRO A 65 -3.88 14.02 -11.16
CA PRO A 65 -4.72 15.06 -10.57
C PRO A 65 -4.90 14.92 -9.05
N SER A 66 -4.86 13.69 -8.54
CA SER A 66 -5.02 13.38 -7.12
C SER A 66 -4.38 12.05 -6.77
N PHE A 67 -4.10 11.81 -5.49
CA PHE A 67 -3.57 10.52 -5.03
C PHE A 67 -4.54 9.35 -5.30
N ALA A 68 -5.86 9.59 -5.21
CA ALA A 68 -6.87 8.59 -5.51
C ALA A 68 -6.81 8.17 -6.99
N TYR A 69 -7.21 6.93 -7.26
CA TYR A 69 -7.19 6.43 -8.63
C TYR A 69 -8.20 7.20 -9.48
N GLN A 70 -7.73 7.62 -10.66
CA GLN A 70 -8.57 8.16 -11.72
C GLN A 70 -8.13 7.49 -13.04
N PRO A 71 -9.07 7.05 -13.90
CA PRO A 71 -8.73 6.56 -15.22
C PRO A 71 -7.90 7.59 -15.99
N VAL A 72 -6.89 7.11 -16.72
CA VAL A 72 -5.98 7.93 -17.51
C VAL A 72 -6.22 7.60 -18.97
N ASP A 73 -6.85 8.54 -19.68
CA ASP A 73 -7.11 8.49 -21.12
C ASP A 73 -6.22 9.53 -21.81
N LEU A 74 -5.31 9.04 -22.65
CA LEU A 74 -4.29 9.83 -23.33
C LEU A 74 -4.45 9.65 -24.84
N PRO A 75 -4.82 10.72 -25.58
CA PRO A 75 -4.80 10.71 -27.04
C PRO A 75 -3.44 10.25 -27.58
N THR A 76 -3.44 9.66 -28.77
CA THR A 76 -2.19 9.25 -29.44
C THR A 76 -1.16 10.39 -29.45
N GLY A 77 0.05 10.07 -29.02
CA GLY A 77 1.19 10.99 -29.07
C GLY A 77 2.18 10.75 -27.93
N ASP A 78 3.03 11.73 -27.69
CA ASP A 78 4.09 11.61 -26.70
C ASP A 78 3.69 12.25 -25.37
N TRP A 79 3.81 11.46 -24.29
CA TRP A 79 3.36 11.82 -22.95
C TRP A 79 4.40 11.46 -21.89
N ASP A 80 4.61 12.38 -20.95
CA ASP A 80 5.48 12.25 -19.80
C ASP A 80 4.63 12.24 -18.52
N LEU A 81 4.49 11.07 -17.91
CA LEU A 81 3.70 10.88 -16.70
C LEU A 81 4.41 11.47 -15.48
N ARG A 82 3.64 12.15 -14.62
CA ARG A 82 4.14 12.75 -13.37
C ARG A 82 3.13 12.51 -12.27
N GLY A 83 3.56 11.84 -11.20
CA GLY A 83 2.67 11.41 -10.13
C GLY A 83 3.20 10.20 -9.39
N SER A 84 2.58 9.87 -8.26
CA SER A 84 2.96 8.66 -7.50
C SER A 84 2.35 7.39 -8.10
N PHE A 85 1.17 7.51 -8.74
CA PHE A 85 0.40 6.42 -9.35
C PHE A 85 0.29 5.15 -8.47
N GLN A 86 0.15 5.34 -7.15
CA GLN A 86 0.14 4.25 -6.17
C GLN A 86 -1.21 3.55 -6.11
N SER A 87 -1.52 2.79 -7.15
CA SER A 87 -2.71 1.94 -7.24
C SER A 87 -2.47 0.83 -8.26
N GLU A 88 -2.80 -0.42 -7.89
CA GLU A 88 -2.82 -1.54 -8.84
C GLU A 88 -3.71 -1.23 -10.06
N ARG A 89 -4.76 -0.43 -9.87
CA ARG A 89 -5.73 -0.11 -10.92
C ARG A 89 -5.13 0.63 -12.12
N PHE A 90 -3.96 1.25 -11.97
CA PHE A 90 -3.26 1.85 -13.11
C PHE A 90 -2.69 0.81 -14.07
N PHE A 91 -2.47 -0.43 -13.61
CA PHE A 91 -1.80 -1.49 -14.36
C PHE A 91 -2.43 -2.87 -14.21
N ALA A 92 -3.64 -2.97 -13.65
CA ALA A 92 -4.32 -4.24 -13.42
C ALA A 92 -4.56 -5.06 -14.71
N ASP A 93 -4.84 -4.36 -15.82
CA ASP A 93 -4.98 -4.92 -17.17
C ASP A 93 -3.64 -5.34 -17.81
N ALA A 94 -2.52 -4.87 -17.29
CA ALA A 94 -1.17 -5.22 -17.71
C ALA A 94 -0.37 -5.96 -16.61
N ALA A 95 -1.05 -6.57 -15.62
CA ALA A 95 -0.41 -7.13 -14.43
C ALA A 95 0.64 -8.20 -14.78
N ASP A 96 0.35 -9.07 -15.75
CA ASP A 96 1.29 -10.10 -16.20
C ASP A 96 2.52 -9.50 -16.89
N GLN A 97 2.34 -8.42 -17.65
CA GLN A 97 3.44 -7.70 -18.27
C GLN A 97 4.32 -7.00 -17.21
N VAL A 98 3.71 -6.41 -16.18
CA VAL A 98 4.44 -5.84 -15.05
C VAL A 98 5.21 -6.93 -14.30
N ARG A 99 4.61 -8.08 -14.01
CA ARG A 99 5.29 -9.22 -13.38
C ARG A 99 6.46 -9.73 -14.21
N HIS A 100 6.29 -9.79 -15.54
CA HIS A 100 7.36 -10.18 -16.44
C HIS A 100 8.57 -9.24 -16.33
N TYR A 101 8.37 -7.91 -16.39
CA TYR A 101 9.49 -6.98 -16.21
C TYR A 101 10.07 -6.98 -14.79
N PHE A 102 9.27 -7.34 -13.79
CA PHE A 102 9.72 -7.41 -12.40
C PHE A 102 10.22 -8.79 -11.96
N THR A 103 10.48 -9.71 -12.90
CA THR A 103 11.15 -10.98 -12.59
C THR A 103 12.58 -10.71 -12.11
N PRO A 104 13.00 -11.22 -10.93
CA PRO A 104 14.36 -11.03 -10.43
C PRO A 104 15.39 -11.66 -11.37
N ALA A 105 16.59 -11.06 -11.44
CA ALA A 105 17.71 -11.65 -12.14
C ALA A 105 18.04 -13.06 -11.59
N PRO A 106 18.42 -14.03 -12.45
CA PRO A 106 18.72 -15.39 -12.02
C PRO A 106 19.79 -15.46 -10.92
N GLU A 107 20.82 -14.61 -11.01
CA GLU A 107 21.92 -14.56 -10.04
C GLU A 107 21.44 -14.10 -8.66
N LEU A 108 20.56 -13.10 -8.62
CA LEU A 108 19.95 -12.63 -7.37
C LEU A 108 19.03 -13.69 -6.76
N SER A 109 18.25 -14.37 -7.61
CA SER A 109 17.37 -15.46 -7.17
C SER A 109 18.18 -16.63 -6.58
N ALA A 110 19.27 -17.01 -7.24
CA ALA A 110 20.16 -18.06 -6.79
C ALA A 110 20.83 -17.71 -5.45
N ASP A 111 21.35 -16.47 -5.32
CA ASP A 111 21.95 -15.98 -4.08
C ASP A 111 20.96 -16.01 -2.90
N LEU A 112 19.75 -15.49 -3.09
CA LEU A 112 18.70 -15.52 -2.07
C LEU A 112 18.32 -16.96 -1.68
N GLN A 113 18.22 -17.86 -2.66
CA GLN A 113 17.93 -19.26 -2.40
C GLN A 113 19.06 -19.94 -1.61
N THR A 114 20.32 -19.64 -1.91
CA THR A 114 21.47 -20.16 -1.16
C THR A 114 21.47 -19.69 0.29
N ARG A 115 21.17 -18.40 0.53
CA ARG A 115 21.29 -17.80 1.88
C ARG A 115 20.04 -18.01 2.75
N TYR A 116 18.86 -18.04 2.14
CA TYR A 116 17.57 -18.09 2.86
C TYR A 116 16.72 -19.33 2.55
N GLY A 117 17.16 -20.23 1.67
CA GLY A 117 16.34 -21.36 1.22
C GLY A 117 15.79 -22.24 2.34
N ALA A 118 16.56 -22.48 3.40
CA ALA A 118 16.11 -23.24 4.58
C ALA A 118 15.03 -22.50 5.40
N LEU A 119 15.07 -21.17 5.42
CA LEU A 119 14.03 -20.34 6.05
C LEU A 119 12.78 -20.30 5.17
N LEU A 120 12.95 -20.14 3.85
CA LEU A 120 11.85 -20.10 2.88
C LEU A 120 11.11 -21.44 2.79
N ALA A 121 11.80 -22.57 2.96
CA ALA A 121 11.18 -23.89 3.02
C ALA A 121 10.15 -24.03 4.17
N GLN A 122 10.27 -23.22 5.22
CA GLN A 122 9.32 -23.17 6.34
C GLN A 122 8.08 -22.31 6.04
N GLN A 123 7.94 -21.81 4.80
CA GLN A 123 6.81 -21.01 4.35
C GLN A 123 6.54 -19.80 5.28
N PRO A 124 7.55 -18.93 5.52
CA PRO A 124 7.44 -17.89 6.53
C PRO A 124 6.50 -16.76 6.10
N VAL A 125 6.07 -15.96 7.07
CA VAL A 125 5.32 -14.73 6.86
C VAL A 125 6.28 -13.54 6.89
N SER A 126 6.28 -12.69 5.86
CA SER A 126 7.06 -11.45 5.91
C SER A 126 6.38 -10.46 6.86
N LEU A 127 7.08 -10.00 7.89
CA LEU A 127 6.63 -8.96 8.81
C LEU A 127 7.43 -7.68 8.51
N HIS A 128 6.82 -6.72 7.83
CA HIS A 128 7.49 -5.46 7.52
C HIS A 128 7.11 -4.34 8.49
N VAL A 129 8.13 -3.69 9.06
CA VAL A 129 7.98 -2.57 9.99
C VAL A 129 8.62 -1.33 9.40
N ARG A 130 7.85 -0.25 9.25
CA ARG A 130 8.36 1.05 8.74
C ARG A 130 8.33 2.08 9.87
N ARG A 131 9.50 2.59 10.23
CA ARG A 131 9.68 3.54 11.34
C ARG A 131 10.53 4.73 10.93
N GLY A 132 11.80 4.52 10.56
CA GLY A 132 12.82 5.53 10.23
C GLY A 132 12.35 6.99 10.23
N ASP A 133 12.10 7.55 9.05
CA ASP A 133 11.62 8.92 8.85
C ASP A 133 10.18 9.15 9.35
N TYR A 134 9.35 8.10 9.36
CA TYR A 134 7.96 8.15 9.80
C TYR A 134 7.84 8.48 11.30
N VAL A 135 8.82 8.07 12.11
CA VAL A 135 8.88 8.40 13.55
C VAL A 135 9.00 9.91 13.78
N ARG A 136 9.62 10.65 12.84
CA ARG A 136 9.72 12.12 12.88
C ARG A 136 8.54 12.81 12.19
N GLN A 137 7.93 12.15 11.19
CA GLN A 137 6.83 12.69 10.38
C GLN A 137 5.45 12.12 10.74
N ARG A 138 5.21 11.77 12.01
CA ARG A 138 4.02 11.01 12.46
C ARG A 138 2.68 11.63 12.05
N ALA A 139 2.60 12.96 11.99
CA ALA A 139 1.37 13.65 11.61
C ALA A 139 0.98 13.42 10.13
N ALA A 140 1.98 13.20 9.27
CA ALA A 140 1.81 12.91 7.85
C ALA A 140 1.82 11.39 7.58
N PHE A 141 2.77 10.68 8.19
CA PHE A 141 3.04 9.27 7.96
C PHE A 141 3.17 8.53 9.31
N PRO A 142 2.05 8.14 9.94
CA PRO A 142 2.10 7.48 11.25
C PRO A 142 2.70 6.07 11.12
N PRO A 143 3.74 5.72 11.89
CA PRO A 143 4.15 4.33 12.06
C PRO A 143 3.00 3.51 12.65
N GLN A 144 2.91 2.24 12.28
CA GLN A 144 1.91 1.36 12.85
C GLN A 144 2.20 1.07 14.33
N PRO A 145 1.17 1.05 15.20
CA PRO A 145 1.35 0.72 16.60
C PRO A 145 1.70 -0.76 16.78
N LEU A 146 2.36 -1.13 17.88
CA LEU A 146 2.66 -2.53 18.20
C LEU A 146 1.41 -3.43 18.17
N ALA A 147 0.29 -2.91 18.67
CA ALA A 147 -0.98 -3.64 18.71
C ALA A 147 -1.47 -4.08 17.32
N TYR A 148 -1.17 -3.31 16.26
CA TYR A 148 -1.47 -3.70 14.88
C TYR A 148 -0.72 -4.98 14.52
N TYR A 149 0.59 -5.01 14.75
CA TYR A 149 1.44 -6.18 14.46
C TYR A 149 1.04 -7.39 15.29
N GLN A 150 0.78 -7.22 16.59
CA GLN A 150 0.31 -8.30 17.45
C GLN A 150 -1.03 -8.88 16.98
N THR A 151 -1.93 -8.03 16.49
CA THR A 151 -3.22 -8.47 15.94
C THR A 151 -3.04 -9.25 14.65
N ALA A 152 -2.20 -8.78 13.74
CA ALA A 152 -1.88 -9.47 12.49
C ALA A 152 -1.20 -10.82 12.74
N ILE A 153 -0.21 -10.89 13.64
CA ILE A 153 0.50 -12.12 14.01
C ILE A 153 -0.48 -13.17 14.55
N ARG A 154 -1.44 -12.79 15.40
CA ARG A 154 -2.47 -13.69 15.95
C ARG A 154 -3.44 -14.27 14.90
N LYS A 155 -3.41 -13.79 13.65
CA LYS A 155 -4.21 -14.36 12.56
C LYS A 155 -3.58 -15.61 11.94
N PHE A 156 -2.33 -15.93 12.30
CA PHE A 156 -1.61 -17.09 11.82
C PHE A 156 -1.47 -18.16 12.92
N PRO A 157 -1.26 -19.44 12.57
CA PRO A 157 -0.97 -20.51 13.53
C PRO A 157 0.22 -20.20 14.44
N ASN A 158 0.24 -20.76 15.66
CA ASN A 158 1.25 -20.45 16.67
C ASN A 158 2.69 -20.87 16.28
N ASP A 159 2.83 -21.85 15.39
CA ASP A 159 4.10 -22.37 14.87
C ASP A 159 4.60 -21.60 13.62
N THR A 160 3.89 -20.55 13.22
CA THR A 160 4.26 -19.71 12.08
C THR A 160 5.60 -19.00 12.31
N ARG A 161 6.51 -19.12 11.34
CA ARG A 161 7.77 -18.36 11.30
C ARG A 161 7.56 -17.00 10.64
N PHE A 162 8.23 -15.98 11.17
CA PHE A 162 8.19 -14.61 10.68
C PHE A 162 9.58 -14.14 10.27
N LEU A 163 9.73 -13.71 9.01
CA LEU A 163 10.91 -12.98 8.56
C LEU A 163 10.64 -11.48 8.72
N VAL A 164 11.41 -10.82 9.58
CA VAL A 164 11.19 -9.43 9.99
C VAL A 164 12.10 -8.50 9.19
N PHE A 165 11.47 -7.55 8.49
CA PHE A 165 12.12 -6.54 7.66
C PHE A 165 11.83 -5.15 8.25
N SER A 166 12.84 -4.30 8.41
CA SER A 166 12.63 -2.99 9.03
C SER A 166 13.77 -2.02 8.70
N ASP A 167 13.43 -0.73 8.66
CA ASP A 167 14.43 0.36 8.72
C ASP A 167 14.85 0.72 10.16
N ASP A 168 14.36 -0.04 11.15
CA ASP A 168 14.65 0.06 12.58
C ASP A 168 14.57 -1.36 13.20
N ILE A 169 15.54 -2.22 12.88
CA ILE A 169 15.60 -3.61 13.37
C ILE A 169 15.84 -3.67 14.88
N ALA A 170 16.61 -2.71 15.44
CA ALA A 170 16.83 -2.63 16.88
C ALA A 170 15.50 -2.48 17.65
N TRP A 171 14.59 -1.63 17.17
CA TRP A 171 13.25 -1.56 17.75
C TRP A 171 12.49 -2.87 17.59
N CYS A 172 12.55 -3.52 16.43
CA CYS A 172 11.88 -4.81 16.21
C CYS A 172 12.36 -5.89 17.18
N ARG A 173 13.66 -6.00 17.45
CA ARG A 173 14.22 -6.97 18.41
C ARG A 173 13.74 -6.75 19.84
N HIS A 174 13.50 -5.50 20.22
CA HIS A 174 12.93 -5.18 21.53
C HIS A 174 11.44 -5.56 21.63
N GLN A 175 10.68 -5.48 20.53
CA GLN A 175 9.22 -5.70 20.54
C GLN A 175 8.81 -7.14 20.23
N PHE A 176 9.56 -7.82 19.37
CA PHE A 176 9.26 -9.18 18.92
C PHE A 176 10.27 -10.14 19.51
N THR A 177 9.81 -10.95 20.46
CA THR A 177 10.63 -11.94 21.17
C THR A 177 10.11 -13.35 20.87
N GLY A 178 11.01 -14.30 20.67
CA GLY A 178 10.66 -15.69 20.37
C GLY A 178 11.51 -16.23 19.23
N ASP A 179 11.68 -17.55 19.19
CA ASP A 179 12.42 -18.24 18.13
C ASP A 179 11.66 -18.23 16.79
N GLN A 180 10.37 -17.88 16.79
CA GLN A 180 9.60 -17.72 15.56
C GLN A 180 9.97 -16.47 14.75
N PHE A 181 10.75 -15.54 15.29
CA PHE A 181 11.15 -14.31 14.58
C PHE A 181 12.61 -14.36 14.13
N THR A 182 12.82 -14.26 12.82
CA THR A 182 14.15 -14.09 12.22
C THR A 182 14.25 -12.68 11.64
N PHE A 183 15.24 -11.91 12.06
CA PHE A 183 15.45 -10.53 11.61
C PHE A 183 16.41 -10.49 10.43
N VAL A 184 15.99 -9.90 9.31
CA VAL A 184 16.81 -9.74 8.11
C VAL A 184 17.58 -8.42 8.20
N GLU A 185 18.91 -8.50 8.05
CA GLU A 185 19.83 -7.36 8.22
C GLU A 185 20.96 -7.45 7.19
N GLY A 186 21.51 -6.29 6.78
CA GLY A 186 22.67 -6.21 5.89
C GLY A 186 22.38 -6.36 4.40
N GLU A 187 21.13 -6.60 4.04
CA GLU A 187 20.70 -6.73 2.65
C GLU A 187 20.54 -5.39 1.95
N SER A 188 20.66 -5.44 0.61
CA SER A 188 20.18 -4.35 -0.23
C SER A 188 18.66 -4.29 -0.25
N ASP A 189 18.09 -3.12 -0.52
CA ASP A 189 16.64 -2.94 -0.65
C ASP A 189 16.02 -3.84 -1.73
N ILE A 190 16.71 -4.06 -2.83
CA ILE A 190 16.23 -4.97 -3.89
C ILE A 190 16.24 -6.44 -3.43
N ALA A 191 17.26 -6.87 -2.66
CA ALA A 191 17.33 -8.21 -2.10
C ALA A 191 16.23 -8.44 -1.05
N ASP A 192 16.01 -7.47 -0.15
CA ASP A 192 14.90 -7.50 0.81
C ASP A 192 13.54 -7.57 0.11
N LEU A 193 13.33 -6.79 -0.95
CA LEU A 193 12.09 -6.79 -1.71
C LEU A 193 11.76 -8.19 -2.26
N PHE A 194 12.75 -8.81 -2.91
CA PHE A 194 12.55 -10.13 -3.51
C PHE A 194 12.47 -11.22 -2.44
N LEU A 195 13.24 -11.14 -1.35
CA LEU A 195 13.12 -12.08 -0.23
C LEU A 195 11.73 -12.00 0.42
N MET A 196 11.17 -10.80 0.59
CA MET A 196 9.77 -10.64 1.01
C MET A 196 8.83 -11.34 0.02
N SER A 197 9.01 -11.17 -1.29
CA SER A 197 8.14 -11.78 -2.31
C SER A 197 8.16 -13.31 -2.35
N LEU A 198 9.22 -13.93 -1.80
CA LEU A 198 9.35 -15.39 -1.66
C LEU A 198 8.68 -15.93 -0.38
N CYS A 199 8.26 -15.07 0.56
CA CYS A 199 7.52 -15.49 1.75
C CYS A 199 6.11 -15.98 1.36
N ARG A 200 5.49 -16.79 2.20
CA ARG A 200 4.17 -17.40 1.96
C ARG A 200 3.01 -16.42 2.16
N HIS A 201 3.09 -15.62 3.22
CA HIS A 201 2.09 -14.61 3.58
C HIS A 201 2.78 -13.32 4.02
N HIS A 202 2.00 -12.26 4.21
CA HIS A 202 2.56 -10.93 4.46
C HIS A 202 1.78 -10.15 5.52
N ILE A 203 2.52 -9.43 6.36
CA ILE A 203 2.03 -8.39 7.25
C ILE A 203 2.76 -7.09 6.86
N LEU A 204 2.01 -6.13 6.32
CA LEU A 204 2.54 -4.90 5.75
C LEU A 204 2.59 -3.76 6.76
N SER A 205 3.27 -2.68 6.39
CA SER A 205 3.17 -1.38 7.05
C SER A 205 2.73 -0.29 6.06
N ASN A 206 2.78 0.97 6.49
CA ASN A 206 2.53 2.13 5.63
C ASN A 206 3.71 2.33 4.67
N SER A 207 3.87 1.44 3.69
CA SER A 207 5.06 1.37 2.86
C SER A 207 4.78 0.74 1.51
N SER A 208 5.04 1.50 0.44
CA SER A 208 5.03 1.00 -0.95
C SER A 208 6.04 -0.13 -1.14
N PHE A 209 7.12 -0.16 -0.38
CA PHE A 209 8.11 -1.23 -0.43
C PHE A 209 7.51 -2.59 -0.01
N SER A 210 6.84 -2.64 1.14
CA SER A 210 6.17 -3.88 1.59
C SER A 210 4.96 -4.24 0.73
N TRP A 211 4.30 -3.23 0.14
CA TRP A 211 3.23 -3.45 -0.82
C TRP A 211 3.73 -4.24 -2.03
N TRP A 212 4.87 -3.85 -2.61
CA TRP A 212 5.47 -4.57 -3.73
C TRP A 212 5.97 -5.96 -3.35
N GLY A 213 6.56 -6.12 -2.17
CA GLY A 213 6.94 -7.44 -1.66
C GLY A 213 5.76 -8.42 -1.67
N ALA A 214 4.59 -7.99 -1.19
CA ALA A 214 3.38 -8.83 -1.22
C ALA A 214 2.74 -8.97 -2.60
N TRP A 215 2.75 -7.92 -3.43
CA TRP A 215 2.16 -7.99 -4.76
C TRP A 215 2.95 -8.90 -5.69
N LEU A 216 4.29 -8.87 -5.61
CA LEU A 216 5.19 -9.71 -6.42
C LEU A 216 5.11 -11.20 -6.06
N ASN A 217 4.71 -11.54 -4.84
CA ASN A 217 4.42 -12.93 -4.47
C ASN A 217 3.33 -13.52 -5.40
N PRO A 218 3.62 -14.56 -6.20
CA PRO A 218 2.67 -15.12 -7.16
C PRO A 218 1.62 -16.05 -6.51
N SER A 219 1.76 -16.41 -5.23
CA SER A 219 0.86 -17.35 -4.56
C SER A 219 -0.59 -16.82 -4.58
N PRO A 220 -1.57 -17.59 -5.10
CA PRO A 220 -2.96 -17.15 -5.20
C PRO A 220 -3.69 -17.16 -3.84
N ASP A 221 -3.18 -17.95 -2.90
CA ASP A 221 -3.70 -18.18 -1.55
C ASP A 221 -2.90 -17.44 -0.46
N LYS A 222 -2.06 -16.46 -0.86
CA LYS A 222 -1.37 -15.61 0.10
C LYS A 222 -2.38 -14.80 0.92
N LEU A 223 -2.17 -14.74 2.23
CA LEU A 223 -2.83 -13.78 3.10
C LEU A 223 -1.94 -12.54 3.20
N VAL A 224 -2.53 -11.36 2.99
CA VAL A 224 -1.82 -10.08 3.08
C VAL A 224 -2.57 -9.17 4.03
N TYR A 225 -2.12 -9.08 5.28
CA TYR A 225 -2.68 -8.14 6.24
C TYR A 225 -2.02 -6.78 6.09
N CYS A 226 -2.83 -5.73 5.94
CA CYS A 226 -2.34 -4.38 5.72
C CYS A 226 -3.00 -3.34 6.64
N PRO A 227 -2.37 -2.18 6.86
CA PRO A 227 -2.99 -1.11 7.64
C PRO A 227 -4.25 -0.53 6.99
N ALA A 228 -5.31 -0.31 7.77
CA ALA A 228 -6.50 0.38 7.26
C ALA A 228 -6.26 1.86 6.91
N TYR A 229 -5.23 2.49 7.50
CA TYR A 229 -4.91 3.91 7.28
C TYR A 229 -3.44 4.12 6.98
N TRP A 230 -3.17 4.76 5.84
CA TRP A 230 -1.81 5.05 5.38
C TRP A 230 -1.29 6.42 5.77
N PHE A 231 -2.16 7.43 5.66
CA PHE A 231 -1.80 8.82 5.88
C PHE A 231 -2.38 9.33 7.19
N GLY A 232 -1.62 10.21 7.85
CA GLY A 232 -2.08 10.96 9.00
C GLY A 232 -2.84 12.22 8.61
N PRO A 233 -3.42 12.93 9.59
CA PRO A 233 -4.28 14.09 9.36
C PRO A 233 -3.58 15.26 8.66
N ALA A 234 -2.24 15.37 8.72
CA ALA A 234 -1.50 16.41 8.02
C ALA A 234 -1.43 16.19 6.50
N THR A 235 -1.62 14.95 6.04
CA THR A 235 -1.56 14.59 4.61
C THR A 235 -2.95 14.26 4.06
N SER A 236 -3.85 13.73 4.89
CA SER A 236 -5.22 13.43 4.50
C SER A 236 -6.19 13.84 5.60
N PRO A 237 -7.08 14.83 5.34
CA PRO A 237 -8.17 15.15 6.27
C PRO A 237 -9.21 14.01 6.37
N ARG A 238 -9.18 13.05 5.44
CA ARG A 238 -10.05 11.85 5.44
C ARG A 238 -9.23 10.59 5.10
N PRO A 239 -8.43 10.08 6.04
CA PRO A 239 -7.39 9.08 5.77
C PRO A 239 -7.93 7.75 5.20
N GLN A 240 -9.20 7.43 5.45
CA GLN A 240 -9.89 6.26 4.92
C GLN A 240 -10.05 6.24 3.39
N HIS A 241 -10.08 7.39 2.72
CA HIS A 241 -10.36 7.42 1.27
C HIS A 241 -9.17 6.93 0.44
N TYR A 242 -7.93 7.20 0.88
CA TYR A 242 -6.73 6.89 0.09
C TYR A 242 -6.27 5.43 0.21
N ALA A 243 -6.57 4.76 1.33
CA ALA A 243 -6.20 3.36 1.50
C ALA A 243 -6.96 2.42 0.55
N ARG A 244 -8.18 2.81 0.13
CA ARG A 244 -9.03 1.97 -0.72
C ARG A 244 -8.44 1.72 -2.12
N ASP A 245 -7.95 2.77 -2.77
CA ASP A 245 -7.41 2.63 -4.13
C ASP A 245 -5.97 2.13 -4.14
N LEU A 246 -5.31 2.21 -3.00
CA LEU A 246 -3.91 1.87 -2.88
C LEU A 246 -3.66 0.36 -2.87
N TYR A 247 -4.43 -0.39 -2.08
CA TYR A 247 -4.17 -1.81 -1.91
C TYR A 247 -4.67 -2.63 -3.09
N ALA A 248 -3.87 -3.61 -3.47
CA ALA A 248 -4.24 -4.58 -4.50
C ALA A 248 -5.43 -5.43 -4.08
N THR A 249 -6.08 -6.01 -5.07
CA THR A 249 -7.21 -6.92 -4.84
C THR A 249 -6.78 -8.08 -3.94
N GLY A 250 -7.56 -8.37 -2.91
CA GLY A 250 -7.31 -9.46 -1.95
C GLY A 250 -6.45 -9.08 -0.74
N PHE A 251 -5.92 -7.87 -0.66
CA PHE A 251 -5.26 -7.39 0.56
C PHE A 251 -6.32 -7.12 1.64
N ILE A 252 -6.02 -7.53 2.87
CA ILE A 252 -6.95 -7.57 4.00
C ILE A 252 -6.61 -6.44 4.97
N PRO A 253 -7.33 -5.31 4.94
CA PRO A 253 -7.09 -4.21 5.88
C PRO A 253 -7.50 -4.63 7.30
N LEU A 254 -6.62 -4.42 8.27
CA LEU A 254 -6.94 -4.55 9.69
C LEU A 254 -7.47 -3.22 10.21
N MET A 255 -8.74 -3.22 10.59
CA MET A 255 -9.42 -2.02 11.08
C MET A 255 -8.99 -1.72 12.52
N PRO A 256 -9.07 -0.46 12.97
CA PRO A 256 -8.75 -0.11 14.35
C PRO A 256 -9.53 -0.93 15.39
N ASP A 257 -10.77 -1.31 15.06
CA ASP A 257 -11.63 -2.12 15.92
C ASP A 257 -11.15 -3.57 16.03
N ASP A 258 -10.42 -4.08 15.02
CA ASP A 258 -9.77 -5.39 15.08
C ASP A 258 -8.54 -5.34 16.01
N VAL A 259 -7.91 -4.17 16.12
CA VAL A 259 -6.70 -3.92 16.91
C VAL A 259 -7.02 -3.62 18.37
N ASP A 260 -8.12 -2.92 18.65
CA ASP A 260 -8.66 -2.70 20.00
C ASP A 260 -10.20 -2.83 20.02
N PRO A 261 -10.74 -4.02 20.37
CA PRO A 261 -12.18 -4.26 20.42
C PRO A 261 -12.96 -3.32 21.37
N ARG A 262 -12.27 -2.69 22.33
CA ARG A 262 -12.90 -1.73 23.26
C ARG A 262 -13.37 -0.45 22.57
N ARG A 263 -12.79 -0.09 21.42
CA ARG A 263 -13.26 1.04 20.60
C ARG A 263 -14.63 0.76 19.98
N LYS A 264 -14.93 -0.50 19.65
CA LYS A 264 -16.24 -0.94 19.15
C LYS A 264 -17.35 -0.63 20.17
N ALA A 265 -17.08 -0.87 21.45
CA ALA A 265 -18.00 -0.56 22.54
C ALA A 265 -18.22 0.96 22.70
N ILE A 266 -17.17 1.78 22.59
CA ILE A 266 -17.28 3.24 22.73
C ILE A 266 -18.04 3.86 21.55
N THR A 267 -17.80 3.42 20.32
CA THR A 267 -18.53 3.93 19.14
C THR A 267 -20.02 3.60 19.21
N TYR A 268 -20.38 2.38 19.64
CA TYR A 268 -21.78 2.02 19.88
C TYR A 268 -22.40 2.79 21.05
N VAL A 269 -21.67 2.96 22.15
CA VAL A 269 -22.14 3.67 23.35
C VAL A 269 -22.26 5.18 23.14
N LEU A 270 -21.50 5.80 22.23
CA LEU A 270 -21.62 7.23 21.92
C LEU A 270 -22.60 7.52 20.78
N ALA A 271 -22.69 6.65 19.76
CA ALA A 271 -23.61 6.88 18.64
C ALA A 271 -25.09 6.70 19.04
N TYR A 272 -25.39 5.73 19.91
CA TYR A 272 -26.78 5.39 20.26
C TYR A 272 -27.48 6.46 21.11
N PRO A 273 -26.86 7.03 22.17
CA PRO A 273 -27.48 8.08 22.96
C PRO A 273 -27.61 9.39 22.18
N VAL A 274 -26.60 9.74 21.37
CA VAL A 274 -26.63 10.98 20.57
C VAL A 274 -27.71 10.92 19.49
N TYR A 275 -27.86 9.79 18.80
CA TYR A 275 -28.95 9.58 17.84
C TYR A 275 -30.33 9.58 18.52
N SER A 276 -30.45 8.92 19.68
CA SER A 276 -31.70 8.90 20.46
C SER A 276 -32.10 10.29 20.98
N LEU A 277 -31.14 11.08 21.47
CA LEU A 277 -31.35 12.47 21.89
C LEU A 277 -31.71 13.37 20.71
N TYR A 278 -31.03 13.22 19.58
CA TYR A 278 -31.33 13.97 18.35
C TYR A 278 -32.75 13.69 17.85
N MET A 279 -33.16 12.42 17.79
CA MET A 279 -34.51 12.02 17.36
C MET A 279 -35.58 12.46 18.37
N SER A 280 -35.26 12.50 19.66
CA SER A 280 -36.15 13.01 20.71
C SER A 280 -36.31 14.53 20.62
N ALA A 281 -35.22 15.26 20.40
CA ALA A 281 -35.23 16.71 20.19
C ALA A 281 -36.01 17.10 18.91
N LEU A 282 -35.87 16.34 17.83
CA LEU A 282 -36.68 16.50 16.61
C LEU A 282 -38.18 16.31 16.88
N LYS A 283 -38.56 15.27 17.62
CA LYS A 283 -39.98 15.04 17.99
C LYS A 283 -40.55 16.15 18.87
N ILE A 284 -39.75 16.69 19.79
CA ILE A 284 -40.14 17.82 20.64
C ILE A 284 -40.27 19.09 19.81
N GLY A 285 -39.28 19.38 18.95
CA GLY A 285 -39.29 20.51 18.03
C GLY A 285 -40.54 20.50 17.14
N VAL A 286 -40.83 19.38 16.48
CA VAL A 286 -42.03 19.24 15.63
C VAL A 286 -43.33 19.48 16.42
N ARG A 287 -43.42 19.05 17.68
CA ARG A 287 -44.60 19.32 18.53
C ARG A 287 -44.71 20.80 18.93
N VAL A 288 -43.59 21.45 19.23
CA VAL A 288 -43.55 22.88 19.58
C VAL A 288 -43.90 23.75 18.36
N PHE A 289 -43.29 23.49 17.21
CA PHE A 289 -43.58 24.23 15.98
C PHE A 289 -45.03 24.03 15.48
N ARG A 290 -45.63 22.85 15.69
CA ARG A 290 -47.08 22.65 15.44
C ARG A 290 -47.97 23.43 16.41
N ARG A 291 -47.61 23.53 17.70
CA ARG A 291 -48.37 24.33 18.68
C ARG A 291 -48.28 25.83 18.41
N LEU A 292 -47.17 26.30 17.85
CA LEU A 292 -46.94 27.71 17.50
C LEU A 292 -47.49 28.10 16.11
N GLY A 293 -48.15 27.19 15.39
CA GLY A 293 -48.75 27.49 14.07
C GLY A 293 -47.72 27.70 12.94
N LEU A 294 -46.46 27.32 13.16
CA LEU A 294 -45.35 27.54 12.23
C LEU A 294 -45.14 26.40 11.21
N TYR A 295 -46.01 25.37 11.24
CA TYR A 295 -46.05 24.33 10.21
C TYR A 295 -47.36 24.45 9.43
N PRO A 296 -47.32 24.55 8.09
CA PRO A 296 -48.52 24.49 7.28
C PRO A 296 -49.21 23.13 7.46
N ALA A 297 -50.54 23.13 7.55
CA ALA A 297 -51.31 21.89 7.57
C ALA A 297 -51.01 21.11 6.27
N PRO A 298 -50.87 19.78 6.33
CA PRO A 298 -50.67 18.98 5.13
C PRO A 298 -51.88 19.19 4.19
N PRO A 299 -51.64 19.27 2.87
CA PRO A 299 -52.70 19.45 1.89
C PRO A 299 -53.71 18.30 1.99
N ARG A 300 -55.00 18.64 1.91
CA ARG A 300 -56.10 17.67 1.82
C ARG A 300 -56.09 16.98 0.47
#